data_AF-A0AA38Z6T5-F1
#
_entry.id   AF-A0AA38Z6T5-F1
#
_cell.length_a   1.000
_cell.length_b   1.000
_cell.length_c   1.000
_cell.angle_alpha   90.00
_cell.angle_beta   90.00
_cell.angle_gamma   90.00
#
_symmetry.space_group_name_H-M   'P 1'
#
loop_
_entity.id
_entity.type
_entity.pdbx_description
1 polymer ?
#
loop_
_entity_poly.entity_id
_entity_poly.type
_entity_poly.pdbx_seq_one_letter_code
_entity_poly.pdbx_strand_id
1 'polypeptide(L)'
;MLDVANCIVKFRELPSQYITADVSAFSTALANIPIAVYWTIRCVVACASQIARLRGLQGDEHPLSTSEAWEISALVHKVSNIHNHLRDKLDACHKHIDDKRHMEAYQMLLELFMTSHSDNMKVLKALIYARDNQNPLFHGATHRRVDIDVFKDTHVLLLISNLDISHDELEVLEDIYRESLKKRPGIQYEIVWLPIIDQSDPWMESSQKLFENHRARMPWYTRHDPLRSPSPEDGAVITFIKKEWHYGRKPILVVLGPRGQVVCQNALHMMWIWKDEAFPFTTSREEDLWKEATWKLDLLVDGIDPRISEWIAAGKIICLYGGDDIEWIQRFTTIAKKVAESAGISLEMVYVGKSNPKELVHTNIKTIIEDELSHHLKGLTSIWYFWVRIESMLYSKIRLGQTVEKDPTMREILKMLSFNNSHEGWALLSKGSEEITKAKGDLFLTCLRQYNQWEVHVRQKGFLQALKDHLLQIHPPHHCNQFELLVAAGMIPETLVCSECGRKMEKFFVYRCCDV
;
A
#
# COMPACT_ATOMS: atom_id res chain seq x y z
N MET A 1 -3.65 -46.81 18.23
CA MET A 1 -3.63 -46.84 19.71
C MET A 1 -2.87 -45.64 20.26
N LEU A 2 -1.60 -45.45 19.85
CA LEU A 2 -0.80 -44.29 20.25
C LEU A 2 -1.47 -42.96 19.87
N ASP A 3 -2.08 -42.88 18.68
CA ASP A 3 -2.76 -41.65 18.23
C ASP A 3 -3.98 -41.29 19.09
N VAL A 4 -4.69 -42.28 19.62
CA VAL A 4 -5.80 -42.07 20.56
C VAL A 4 -5.28 -41.57 21.90
N ALA A 5 -4.22 -42.19 22.44
CA ALA A 5 -3.60 -41.75 23.68
C ALA A 5 -3.07 -40.31 23.57
N ASN A 6 -2.35 -39.99 22.49
CA ASN A 6 -1.87 -38.64 22.20
C ASN A 6 -3.01 -37.63 22.10
N CYS A 7 -4.13 -38.00 21.45
CA CYS A 7 -5.30 -37.13 21.35
C CYS A 7 -5.93 -36.86 22.74
N ILE A 8 -6.04 -37.88 23.60
CA ILE A 8 -6.54 -37.72 24.97
C ILE A 8 -5.63 -36.81 25.82
N VAL A 9 -4.30 -36.93 25.67
CA VAL A 9 -3.35 -36.04 26.35
C VAL A 9 -3.57 -34.59 25.92
N LYS A 10 -3.69 -34.33 24.61
CA LYS A 10 -3.96 -32.99 24.08
C LYS A 10 -5.23 -32.36 24.65
N PHE A 11 -6.30 -33.14 24.85
CA PHE A 11 -7.52 -32.63 25.51
C PHE A 11 -7.29 -32.17 26.96
N ARG A 12 -6.38 -32.81 27.69
CA ARG A 12 -6.02 -32.40 29.07
C ARG A 12 -5.12 -31.18 29.11
N GLU A 13 -4.35 -30.96 28.05
CA GLU A 13 -3.45 -29.80 27.91
C GLU A 13 -4.17 -28.54 27.42
N LEU A 14 -5.47 -28.62 27.09
CA LEU A 14 -6.23 -27.45 26.67
C LEU A 14 -6.32 -26.40 27.79
N PRO A 15 -6.15 -25.10 27.47
CA PRO A 15 -6.18 -24.02 28.47
C PRO A 15 -7.56 -23.86 29.09
N SER A 16 -7.69 -24.18 30.38
CA SER A 16 -8.95 -24.16 31.13
C SER A 16 -9.61 -22.78 31.22
N GLN A 17 -8.86 -21.70 31.00
CA GLN A 17 -9.40 -20.34 30.97
C GLN A 17 -10.29 -20.07 29.74
N TYR A 18 -10.12 -20.82 28.65
CA TYR A 18 -10.84 -20.59 27.39
C TYR A 18 -11.90 -21.66 27.10
N ILE A 19 -11.77 -22.84 27.70
CA ILE A 19 -12.66 -23.98 27.45
C ILE A 19 -13.27 -24.53 28.74
N THR A 20 -14.59 -24.62 28.74
CA THR A 20 -15.42 -25.06 29.86
C THR A 20 -16.30 -26.24 29.44
N ALA A 21 -16.87 -26.95 30.42
CA ALA A 21 -17.66 -28.17 30.17
C ALA A 21 -18.99 -27.93 29.43
N ASP A 22 -19.38 -26.68 29.23
CA ASP A 22 -20.54 -26.23 28.45
C ASP A 22 -20.29 -26.24 26.93
N VAL A 23 -19.02 -26.23 26.50
CA VAL A 23 -18.66 -26.32 25.08
C VAL A 23 -19.00 -27.72 24.59
N SER A 24 -20.01 -27.82 23.71
CA SER A 24 -20.57 -29.09 23.20
C SER A 24 -19.49 -30.04 22.67
N ALA A 25 -18.49 -29.53 21.94
CA ALA A 25 -17.39 -30.35 21.44
C ALA A 25 -16.54 -30.98 22.56
N PHE A 26 -16.21 -30.20 23.60
CA PHE A 26 -15.41 -30.65 24.74
C PHE A 26 -16.18 -31.62 25.63
N SER A 27 -17.44 -31.32 25.93
CA SER A 27 -18.33 -32.20 26.69
C SER A 27 -18.52 -33.56 26.01
N THR A 28 -18.76 -33.54 24.69
CA THR A 28 -18.87 -34.76 23.88
C THR A 28 -17.56 -35.56 23.88
N ALA A 29 -16.41 -34.88 23.79
CA ALA A 29 -15.11 -35.54 23.87
C ALA A 29 -14.92 -36.19 25.25
N LEU A 30 -15.19 -35.48 26.34
CA LEU A 30 -15.09 -36.00 27.71
C LEU A 30 -15.94 -37.26 27.93
N ALA A 31 -17.17 -37.28 27.39
CA ALA A 31 -18.04 -38.46 27.44
C ALA A 31 -17.50 -39.65 26.64
N ASN A 32 -16.77 -39.39 25.54
CA ASN A 32 -16.21 -40.42 24.66
C ASN A 32 -14.80 -40.90 25.07
N ILE A 33 -14.08 -40.17 25.93
CA ILE A 33 -12.74 -40.59 26.40
C ILE A 33 -12.77 -41.95 27.12
N PRO A 34 -13.68 -42.24 28.07
CA PRO A 34 -13.75 -43.56 28.70
C PRO A 34 -13.96 -44.70 27.69
N ILE A 35 -14.79 -44.45 26.66
CA ILE A 35 -15.03 -45.39 25.56
C ILE A 35 -13.73 -45.61 24.77
N ALA A 36 -13.00 -44.54 24.46
CA ALA A 36 -11.73 -44.61 23.76
C ALA A 36 -10.65 -45.37 24.55
N VAL A 37 -10.59 -45.18 25.87
CA VAL A 37 -9.69 -45.91 26.77
C VAL A 37 -10.03 -47.39 26.78
N TYR A 38 -11.31 -47.74 26.94
CA TYR A 38 -11.76 -49.14 26.92
C TYR A 38 -11.36 -49.85 25.61
N TRP A 39 -11.67 -49.26 24.46
CA TRP A 39 -11.33 -49.86 23.17
C TRP A 39 -9.82 -49.93 22.93
N THR A 40 -9.05 -48.97 23.43
CA THR A 40 -7.58 -49.00 23.34
C THR A 40 -7.01 -50.14 24.19
N ILE A 41 -7.45 -50.31 25.44
CA ILE A 41 -7.02 -51.41 26.31
C ILE A 41 -7.41 -52.76 25.69
N ARG A 42 -8.63 -52.89 25.17
CA ARG A 42 -9.08 -54.11 24.50
C ARG A 42 -8.20 -54.48 23.31
N CYS A 43 -7.77 -53.49 22.51
CA CYS A 43 -6.82 -53.72 21.42
C CYS A 43 -5.45 -54.17 21.94
N VAL A 44 -4.92 -53.53 22.98
CA VAL A 44 -3.64 -53.94 23.60
C VAL A 44 -3.70 -55.38 24.08
N VAL A 45 -4.76 -55.77 24.78
CA VAL A 45 -4.95 -57.14 25.28
C VAL A 45 -5.07 -58.14 24.13
N ALA A 46 -5.85 -57.82 23.09
CA ALA A 46 -5.99 -58.68 21.91
C ALA A 46 -4.64 -58.88 21.19
N CYS A 47 -3.88 -57.80 20.97
CA CYS A 47 -2.55 -57.87 20.37
C CYS A 47 -1.57 -58.66 21.25
N ALA A 48 -1.56 -58.43 22.56
CA ALA A 48 -0.69 -59.15 23.49
C ALA A 48 -0.98 -60.66 23.50
N SER A 49 -2.26 -61.05 23.48
CA SER A 49 -2.68 -62.45 23.39
C SER A 49 -2.19 -63.10 22.10
N GLN A 50 -2.29 -62.43 20.95
CA GLN A 50 -1.78 -62.96 19.69
C GLN A 50 -0.26 -63.07 19.66
N ILE A 51 0.46 -62.07 20.18
CA ILE A 51 1.92 -62.11 20.28
C ILE A 51 2.37 -63.26 21.20
N ALA A 52 1.68 -63.49 22.31
CA ALA A 52 1.99 -64.60 23.22
C ALA A 52 1.81 -65.96 22.55
N ARG A 53 0.76 -66.14 21.74
CA ARG A 53 0.53 -67.36 20.94
C ARG A 53 1.58 -67.54 19.84
N LEU A 54 1.90 -66.47 19.10
CA LEU A 54 2.96 -66.49 18.07
C LEU A 54 4.33 -66.87 18.63
N ARG A 55 4.60 -66.56 19.90
CA ARG A 55 5.85 -66.91 20.61
C ARG A 55 5.81 -68.29 21.28
N GLY A 56 4.72 -69.05 21.16
CA GLY A 56 4.58 -70.38 21.78
C GLY A 56 4.46 -70.37 23.30
N LEU A 57 4.10 -69.21 23.91
CA LEU A 57 3.98 -69.06 25.37
C LEU A 57 2.62 -69.55 25.90
N GLN A 58 1.65 -69.81 25.02
CA GLN A 58 0.40 -70.50 25.31
C GLN A 58 0.46 -71.85 24.57
N GLY A 59 0.34 -72.96 25.31
CA GLY A 59 0.58 -74.32 24.82
C GLY A 59 -0.50 -74.90 23.90
N ASP A 60 -0.91 -74.15 22.86
CA ASP A 60 -1.88 -74.62 21.87
C ASP A 60 -1.29 -74.54 20.45
N GLU A 61 -0.97 -75.71 19.89
CA GLU A 61 -0.42 -75.91 18.54
C GLU A 61 -1.53 -75.82 17.47
N HIS A 62 -2.23 -74.69 17.37
CA HIS A 62 -3.21 -74.45 16.31
C HIS A 62 -2.87 -73.21 15.47
N PRO A 63 -2.90 -73.30 14.13
CA PRO A 63 -2.63 -72.18 13.25
C PRO A 63 -3.67 -71.06 13.46
N LEU A 64 -3.24 -69.81 13.34
CA LEU A 64 -4.09 -68.61 13.45
C LEU A 64 -5.36 -68.79 12.60
N SER A 65 -6.54 -68.76 13.25
CA SER A 65 -7.81 -68.89 12.52
C SER A 65 -8.13 -67.59 11.78
N THR A 66 -8.80 -67.68 10.62
CA THR A 66 -9.27 -66.49 9.88
C THR A 66 -10.15 -65.58 10.75
N SER A 67 -10.90 -66.14 11.69
CA SER A 67 -11.74 -65.40 12.66
C SER A 67 -10.94 -64.39 13.49
N GLU A 68 -9.73 -64.74 13.92
CA GLU A 68 -8.89 -63.90 14.78
C GLU A 68 -8.27 -62.72 14.02
N ALA A 69 -8.00 -62.88 12.72
CA ALA A 69 -7.56 -61.79 11.85
C ALA A 69 -8.70 -60.79 11.57
N TRP A 70 -9.93 -61.28 11.40
CA TRP A 70 -11.13 -60.44 11.29
C TRP A 70 -11.40 -59.61 12.55
N GLU A 71 -11.17 -60.19 13.74
CA GLU A 71 -11.32 -59.48 15.01
C GLU A 71 -10.33 -58.31 15.16
N ILE A 72 -9.07 -58.48 14.78
CA ILE A 72 -8.09 -57.38 14.78
C ILE A 72 -8.49 -56.30 13.78
N SER A 73 -8.89 -56.67 12.56
CA SER A 73 -9.32 -55.70 11.56
C SER A 73 -10.52 -54.87 12.04
N ALA A 74 -11.50 -55.51 12.69
CA ALA A 74 -12.65 -54.85 13.28
C ALA A 74 -12.24 -53.89 14.43
N LEU A 75 -11.31 -54.31 15.29
CA LEU A 75 -10.76 -53.49 16.36
C LEU A 75 -9.98 -52.28 15.84
N VAL A 76 -9.17 -52.46 14.79
CA VAL A 76 -8.44 -51.37 14.12
C VAL A 76 -9.41 -50.34 13.56
N HIS A 77 -10.44 -50.79 12.84
CA HIS A 77 -11.46 -49.90 12.29
C HIS A 77 -12.20 -49.14 13.40
N LYS A 78 -12.55 -49.82 14.51
CA LYS A 78 -13.24 -49.20 15.64
C LYS A 78 -12.37 -48.12 16.32
N VAL A 79 -11.10 -48.40 16.58
CA VAL A 79 -10.15 -47.45 17.19
C VAL A 79 -9.86 -46.27 16.24
N SER A 80 -9.76 -46.52 14.93
CA SER A 80 -9.59 -45.47 13.93
C SER A 80 -10.78 -44.50 13.91
N ASN A 81 -12.01 -45.02 13.94
CA ASN A 81 -13.21 -44.18 13.98
C ASN A 81 -13.30 -43.35 15.27
N ILE A 82 -12.92 -43.93 16.41
CA ILE A 82 -12.85 -43.21 17.69
C ILE A 82 -11.78 -42.10 17.61
N HIS A 83 -10.61 -42.40 17.05
CA HIS A 83 -9.53 -41.42 16.88
C HIS A 83 -9.98 -40.25 16.02
N ASN A 84 -10.57 -40.52 14.85
CA ASN A 84 -11.08 -39.49 13.94
C ASN A 84 -12.13 -38.63 14.63
N HIS A 85 -13.09 -39.25 15.33
CA HIS A 85 -14.10 -38.50 16.07
C HIS A 85 -13.50 -37.60 17.16
N LEU A 86 -12.55 -38.11 17.95
CA LEU A 86 -11.88 -37.32 18.99
C LEU A 86 -11.05 -36.19 18.37
N ARG A 87 -10.37 -36.44 17.24
CA ARG A 87 -9.61 -35.42 16.51
C ARG A 87 -10.53 -34.31 16.01
N ASP A 88 -11.65 -34.64 15.38
CA ASP A 88 -12.61 -33.63 14.90
C ASP A 88 -13.15 -32.76 16.05
N LYS A 89 -13.38 -33.37 17.22
CA LYS A 89 -13.77 -32.62 18.44
C LYS A 89 -12.63 -31.77 18.99
N LEU A 90 -11.39 -32.25 18.92
CA LEU A 90 -10.21 -31.51 19.36
C LEU A 90 -9.99 -30.27 18.48
N ASP A 91 -10.11 -30.43 17.17
CA ASP A 91 -9.99 -29.34 16.20
C ASP A 91 -11.10 -28.30 16.41
N ALA A 92 -12.34 -28.73 16.69
CA ALA A 92 -13.43 -27.83 17.06
C ALA A 92 -13.16 -27.08 18.38
N CYS A 93 -12.52 -27.74 19.37
CA CYS A 93 -12.12 -27.10 20.63
C CYS A 93 -11.03 -26.05 20.42
N HIS A 94 -9.99 -26.36 19.64
CA HIS A 94 -8.95 -25.39 19.29
C HIS A 94 -9.53 -24.19 18.56
N LYS A 95 -10.39 -24.42 17.56
CA LYS A 95 -11.07 -23.35 16.84
C LYS A 95 -11.85 -22.43 17.78
N HIS A 96 -12.62 -23.00 18.72
CA HIS A 96 -13.36 -22.21 19.71
C HIS A 96 -12.46 -21.38 20.63
N ILE A 97 -11.32 -21.94 21.06
CA ILE A 97 -10.32 -21.23 21.86
C ILE A 97 -9.70 -20.08 21.06
N ASP A 98 -9.33 -20.35 19.81
CA ASP A 98 -8.74 -19.37 18.90
C ASP A 98 -9.72 -18.23 18.60
N ASP A 99 -11.00 -18.54 18.35
CA ASP A 99 -12.06 -17.55 18.13
C ASP A 99 -12.25 -16.64 19.37
N LYS A 100 -12.23 -17.22 20.58
CA LYS A 100 -12.29 -16.44 21.84
C LYS A 100 -11.07 -15.53 22.01
N ARG A 101 -9.87 -16.06 21.82
CA ARG A 101 -8.61 -15.29 21.91
C ARG A 101 -8.57 -14.15 20.90
N HIS A 102 -9.02 -14.41 19.69
CA HIS A 102 -9.15 -13.40 18.64
C HIS A 102 -10.09 -12.28 19.07
N MET A 103 -11.28 -12.61 19.59
CA MET A 103 -12.24 -11.61 20.06
C MET A 103 -11.70 -10.77 21.23
N GLU A 104 -11.07 -11.41 22.22
CA GLU A 104 -10.44 -10.70 23.34
C GLU A 104 -9.32 -9.77 22.89
N ALA A 105 -8.43 -10.24 21.99
CA ALA A 105 -7.35 -9.42 21.44
C ALA A 105 -7.90 -8.24 20.61
N TYR A 106 -8.94 -8.45 19.81
CA TYR A 106 -9.59 -7.39 19.04
C TYR A 106 -10.24 -6.34 19.95
N GLN A 107 -10.95 -6.77 21.00
CA GLN A 107 -11.56 -5.89 21.99
C GLN A 107 -10.50 -5.10 22.77
N MET A 108 -9.41 -5.74 23.17
CA MET A 108 -8.26 -5.08 23.80
C MET A 108 -7.67 -4.00 22.88
N LEU A 109 -7.52 -4.26 21.58
CA LEU A 109 -7.03 -3.26 20.62
C LEU A 109 -7.98 -2.05 20.54
N LEU A 110 -9.29 -2.27 20.49
CA LEU A 110 -10.28 -1.18 20.52
C LEU A 110 -10.13 -0.33 21.78
N GLU A 111 -10.03 -0.96 22.95
CA GLU A 111 -9.87 -0.26 24.23
C GLU A 111 -8.56 0.52 24.32
N LEU A 112 -7.45 -0.05 23.82
CA LEU A 112 -6.16 0.61 23.77
C LEU A 112 -6.21 1.89 22.93
N PHE A 113 -6.90 1.90 21.78
CA PHE A 113 -6.97 3.09 20.95
C PHE A 113 -7.99 4.14 21.42
N MET A 114 -8.92 3.75 22.31
CA MET A 114 -9.87 4.68 22.95
C MET A 114 -9.31 5.32 24.22
N THR A 115 -8.23 4.77 24.79
CA THR A 115 -7.63 5.23 26.04
C THR A 115 -6.37 6.06 25.81
N SER A 116 -6.12 7.02 26.70
CA SER A 116 -4.88 7.81 26.68
C SER A 116 -3.77 7.06 27.43
N HIS A 117 -2.58 7.02 26.85
CA HIS A 117 -1.40 6.38 27.46
C HIS A 117 -0.33 7.40 27.85
N SER A 118 0.56 6.98 28.75
CA SER A 118 1.75 7.75 29.11
C SER A 118 2.79 7.73 27.99
N ASP A 119 2.92 6.59 27.31
CA ASP A 119 3.82 6.34 26.18
C ASP A 119 3.13 5.46 25.13
N ASN A 120 3.79 5.27 23.99
CA ASN A 120 3.30 4.48 22.85
C ASN A 120 3.52 2.96 23.02
N MET A 121 4.16 2.50 24.09
CA MET A 121 4.68 1.14 24.18
C MET A 121 3.58 0.09 24.28
N LYS A 122 2.48 0.37 25.01
CA LYS A 122 1.35 -0.57 25.13
C LYS A 122 0.71 -0.85 23.78
N VAL A 123 0.49 0.21 22.99
CA VAL A 123 -0.11 0.14 21.66
C VAL A 123 0.82 -0.58 20.69
N LEU A 124 2.10 -0.19 20.66
CA LEU A 124 3.08 -0.81 19.78
C LEU A 124 3.28 -2.30 20.09
N LYS A 125 3.34 -2.68 21.37
CA LYS A 125 3.42 -4.09 21.79
C LYS A 125 2.17 -4.86 21.35
N ALA A 126 0.96 -4.31 21.52
CA ALA A 126 -0.25 -4.99 21.07
C ALA A 126 -0.32 -5.23 19.55
N LEU A 127 0.29 -4.35 18.73
CA LEU A 127 0.28 -4.47 17.26
C LEU A 127 1.42 -5.34 16.70
N ILE A 128 2.62 -5.22 17.27
CA ILE A 128 3.86 -5.77 16.72
C ILE A 128 4.26 -7.06 17.43
N TYR A 129 3.96 -7.18 18.72
CA TYR A 129 4.46 -8.26 19.57
C TYR A 129 3.57 -9.50 19.48
N ALA A 130 4.01 -10.49 18.72
CA ALA A 130 3.48 -11.85 18.80
C ALA A 130 4.38 -12.68 19.71
N ARG A 131 3.97 -12.86 20.98
CA ARG A 131 4.46 -13.87 21.97
C ARG A 131 5.98 -13.91 22.24
N ASP A 132 6.39 -13.48 23.43
CA ASP A 132 7.70 -13.73 24.09
C ASP A 132 8.99 -13.52 23.27
N ASN A 133 8.89 -12.95 22.06
CA ASN A 133 9.99 -12.71 21.16
C ASN A 133 10.64 -11.38 21.52
N GLN A 134 11.73 -11.42 22.30
CA GLN A 134 12.41 -10.22 22.80
C GLN A 134 12.77 -9.20 21.73
N ASN A 135 12.99 -9.61 20.47
CA ASN A 135 13.40 -8.71 19.38
C ASN A 135 12.51 -8.87 18.14
N PRO A 136 11.25 -8.38 18.16
CA PRO A 136 10.26 -8.66 17.10
C PRO A 136 10.54 -7.88 15.79
N LEU A 137 11.50 -6.98 15.79
CA LEU A 137 11.81 -6.10 14.67
C LEU A 137 13.16 -6.44 14.05
N PHE A 138 13.28 -6.18 12.75
CA PHE A 138 14.51 -6.20 11.98
C PHE A 138 14.80 -4.79 11.50
N HIS A 139 15.98 -4.25 11.82
CA HIS A 139 16.40 -2.93 11.35
C HIS A 139 17.17 -3.06 10.03
N GLY A 140 16.61 -2.50 8.95
CA GLY A 140 17.11 -2.62 7.59
C GLY A 140 18.56 -2.14 7.43
N ALA A 141 18.88 -0.94 7.89
CA ALA A 141 20.21 -0.36 7.71
C ALA A 141 21.35 -1.12 8.42
N THR A 142 21.06 -1.79 9.55
CA THR A 142 22.07 -2.51 10.34
C THR A 142 22.01 -4.03 10.19
N HIS A 143 20.95 -4.54 9.55
CA HIS A 143 20.62 -5.96 9.45
C HIS A 143 20.56 -6.69 10.81
N ARG A 144 20.10 -6.01 11.87
CA ARG A 144 20.03 -6.57 13.23
C ARG A 144 18.60 -6.68 13.72
N ARG A 145 18.36 -7.66 14.59
CA ARG A 145 17.11 -7.75 15.34
C ARG A 145 17.17 -6.81 16.54
N VAL A 146 16.07 -6.11 16.79
CA VAL A 146 15.96 -5.05 17.79
C VAL A 146 14.65 -5.17 18.55
N ASP A 147 14.67 -4.69 19.79
CA ASP A 147 13.48 -4.57 20.62
C ASP A 147 12.66 -3.34 20.20
N ILE A 148 11.38 -3.36 20.52
CA ILE A 148 10.40 -2.31 20.25
C ILE A 148 10.62 -1.05 21.10
N ASP A 149 11.38 -1.17 22.19
CA ASP A 149 11.74 -0.07 23.09
C ASP A 149 12.51 1.06 22.38
N VAL A 150 13.08 0.81 21.20
CA VAL A 150 13.68 1.84 20.33
C VAL A 150 12.69 2.93 19.89
N PHE A 151 11.40 2.64 19.90
CA PHE A 151 10.35 3.58 19.48
C PHE A 151 9.74 4.37 20.63
N LYS A 152 10.18 4.14 21.87
CA LYS A 152 9.59 4.80 23.03
C LYS A 152 9.61 6.31 22.87
N ASP A 153 8.48 6.95 23.18
CA ASP A 153 8.29 8.40 23.13
C ASP A 153 8.57 9.04 21.75
N THR A 154 8.54 8.24 20.68
CA THR A 154 8.82 8.66 19.29
C THR A 154 7.58 8.52 18.41
N HIS A 155 7.46 9.31 17.34
CA HIS A 155 6.41 9.08 16.34
C HIS A 155 6.74 7.83 15.52
N VAL A 156 5.75 6.97 15.29
CA VAL A 156 5.95 5.73 14.53
C VAL A 156 5.03 5.73 13.32
N LEU A 157 5.61 5.60 12.14
CA LEU A 157 4.92 5.49 10.86
C LEU A 157 4.81 4.00 10.50
N LEU A 158 3.62 3.42 10.69
CA LEU A 158 3.34 2.05 10.32
C LEU A 158 3.02 1.97 8.83
N LEU A 159 3.98 1.51 8.03
CA LEU A 159 3.75 1.15 6.63
C LEU A 159 3.04 -0.20 6.60
N ILE A 160 1.77 -0.21 6.24
CA ILE A 160 0.93 -1.41 6.19
C ILE A 160 0.64 -1.71 4.73
N SER A 161 1.04 -2.89 4.28
CA SER A 161 0.80 -3.36 2.91
C SER A 161 0.75 -4.88 2.88
N ASN A 162 0.32 -5.43 1.76
CA ASN A 162 0.65 -6.80 1.38
C ASN A 162 2.07 -6.82 0.78
N LEU A 163 2.43 -7.92 0.10
CA LEU A 163 3.71 -8.04 -0.59
C LEU A 163 3.74 -7.43 -2.00
N ASP A 164 2.64 -6.87 -2.51
CA ASP A 164 2.57 -6.34 -3.89
C ASP A 164 2.92 -4.85 -4.00
N ILE A 165 3.59 -4.31 -2.98
CA ILE A 165 4.06 -2.92 -2.98
C ILE A 165 5.02 -2.67 -4.16
N SER A 166 4.75 -1.61 -4.93
CA SER A 166 5.54 -1.33 -6.13
C SER A 166 6.97 -0.92 -5.78
N HIS A 167 7.89 -1.21 -6.69
CA HIS A 167 9.29 -0.83 -6.52
C HIS A 167 9.47 0.70 -6.51
N ASP A 168 8.69 1.39 -7.35
CA ASP A 168 8.68 2.85 -7.44
C ASP A 168 8.21 3.50 -6.12
N GLU A 169 7.15 2.98 -5.48
CA GLU A 169 6.68 3.47 -4.18
C GLU A 169 7.74 3.34 -3.09
N LEU A 170 8.43 2.20 -3.03
CA LEU A 170 9.47 1.98 -2.03
C LEU A 170 10.69 2.87 -2.24
N GLU A 171 11.12 3.04 -3.48
CA GLU A 171 12.28 3.87 -3.83
C GLU A 171 12.04 5.34 -3.45
N VAL A 172 10.87 5.89 -3.81
CA VAL A 172 10.54 7.27 -3.46
C VAL A 172 10.38 7.44 -1.94
N LEU A 173 9.74 6.49 -1.25
CA LEU A 173 9.60 6.56 0.20
C LEU A 173 10.95 6.48 0.90
N GLU A 174 11.87 5.64 0.39
CA GLU A 174 13.24 5.56 0.86
C GLU A 174 14.00 6.88 0.67
N ASP A 175 13.88 7.52 -0.49
CA ASP A 175 14.51 8.81 -0.74
C ASP A 175 14.01 9.90 0.21
N ILE A 176 12.69 9.99 0.40
CA ILE A 176 12.07 10.94 1.34
C ILE A 176 12.57 10.68 2.77
N TYR A 177 12.62 9.43 3.19
CA TYR A 177 13.11 9.05 4.51
C TYR A 177 14.59 9.38 4.72
N ARG A 178 15.44 9.10 3.72
CA ARG A 178 16.87 9.43 3.78
C ARG A 178 17.11 10.94 3.78
N GLU A 179 16.30 11.71 3.06
CA GLU A 179 16.37 13.17 3.07
C GLU A 179 15.99 13.76 4.44
N SER A 180 14.95 13.24 5.09
CA SER A 180 14.53 13.75 6.41
C SER A 180 15.63 13.57 7.46
N LEU A 181 16.28 12.39 7.47
CA LEU A 181 17.41 12.09 8.35
C LEU A 181 18.61 13.04 8.14
N LYS A 182 18.82 13.54 6.92
CA LYS A 182 19.89 14.51 6.60
C LYS A 182 19.52 15.93 7.03
N LYS A 183 18.27 16.35 6.80
CA LYS A 183 17.81 17.72 7.07
C LYS A 183 17.69 18.01 8.56
N ARG A 184 17.26 17.03 9.36
CA ARG A 184 17.00 17.19 10.79
C ARG A 184 17.81 16.15 11.56
N PRO A 185 19.01 16.50 12.07
CA PRO A 185 19.81 15.56 12.85
C PRO A 185 19.11 15.23 14.17
N GLY A 186 18.46 14.07 14.22
CA GLY A 186 17.68 13.55 15.35
C GLY A 186 16.47 12.75 14.89
N ILE A 187 16.09 11.69 15.60
CA ILE A 187 14.95 10.84 15.22
C ILE A 187 13.65 11.55 15.60
N GLN A 188 12.94 12.10 14.60
CA GLN A 188 11.61 12.68 14.79
C GLN A 188 10.50 11.64 14.65
N TYR A 189 10.71 10.69 13.73
CA TYR A 189 9.84 9.56 13.51
C TYR A 189 10.62 8.38 12.93
N GLU A 190 10.09 7.17 13.12
CA GLU A 190 10.62 5.93 12.55
C GLU A 190 9.55 5.24 11.70
N ILE A 191 9.97 4.60 10.60
CA ILE A 191 9.07 3.80 9.76
C ILE A 191 9.16 2.32 10.17
N VAL A 192 8.01 1.67 10.30
CA VAL A 192 7.91 0.23 10.56
C VAL A 192 7.02 -0.42 9.52
N TRP A 193 7.57 -1.36 8.77
CA TRP A 193 6.80 -2.16 7.84
C TRP A 193 6.07 -3.32 8.55
N LEU A 194 4.75 -3.37 8.38
CA LEU A 194 3.83 -4.40 8.84
C LEU A 194 3.19 -5.09 7.62
N PRO A 195 3.83 -6.16 7.09
CA PRO A 195 3.26 -6.90 5.98
C PRO A 195 2.07 -7.75 6.43
N ILE A 196 0.92 -7.60 5.77
CA ILE A 196 -0.30 -8.38 5.97
C ILE A 196 -0.47 -9.36 4.82
N ILE A 197 -0.58 -10.64 5.14
CA ILE A 197 -0.91 -11.68 4.15
C ILE A 197 -2.39 -12.06 4.32
N ASP A 198 -3.16 -11.91 3.25
CA ASP A 198 -4.57 -12.29 3.24
C ASP A 198 -4.74 -13.80 3.38
N GLN A 199 -5.84 -14.23 3.98
CA GLN A 199 -6.20 -15.66 4.07
C GLN A 199 -6.35 -16.33 2.69
N SER A 200 -6.64 -15.53 1.66
CA SER A 200 -6.74 -16.00 0.27
C SER A 200 -5.38 -16.32 -0.36
N ASP A 201 -4.28 -15.84 0.23
CA ASP A 201 -2.96 -15.83 -0.40
C ASP A 201 -2.06 -16.88 0.31
N PRO A 202 -1.82 -18.05 -0.30
CA PRO A 202 -1.03 -19.10 0.33
C PRO A 202 0.42 -18.64 0.53
N TRP A 203 0.96 -18.85 1.74
CA TRP A 203 2.36 -18.58 2.01
C TRP A 203 3.25 -19.64 1.33
N MET A 204 3.90 -19.25 0.24
CA MET A 204 4.80 -20.11 -0.53
C MET A 204 6.24 -19.59 -0.49
N GLU A 205 7.18 -20.40 -1.01
CA GLU A 205 8.60 -20.02 -1.08
C GLU A 205 8.83 -18.73 -1.91
N SER A 206 8.01 -18.51 -2.95
CA SER A 206 8.03 -17.26 -3.71
C SER A 206 7.61 -16.05 -2.86
N SER A 207 6.59 -16.20 -2.01
CA SER A 207 6.15 -15.17 -1.07
C SER A 207 7.24 -14.82 -0.05
N GLN A 208 7.93 -15.85 0.46
CA GLN A 208 9.08 -15.67 1.36
C GLN A 208 10.21 -14.89 0.69
N LYS A 209 10.59 -15.27 -0.53
CA LYS A 209 11.62 -14.57 -1.32
C LYS A 209 11.24 -13.12 -1.59
N LEU A 210 9.98 -12.86 -1.95
CA LEU A 210 9.47 -11.51 -2.19
C LEU A 210 9.53 -10.64 -0.92
N PHE A 211 9.09 -11.20 0.22
CA PHE A 211 9.21 -10.54 1.52
C PHE A 211 10.65 -10.19 1.87
N GLU A 212 11.59 -11.12 1.68
CA GLU A 212 13.02 -10.91 1.94
C GLU A 212 13.63 -9.85 1.02
N ASN A 213 13.25 -9.85 -0.26
CA ASN A 213 13.69 -8.85 -1.23
C ASN A 213 13.24 -7.43 -0.85
N HIS A 214 11.97 -7.26 -0.45
CA HIS A 214 11.48 -5.97 0.03
C HIS A 214 12.18 -5.55 1.32
N ARG A 215 12.27 -6.45 2.31
CA ARG A 215 12.94 -6.20 3.59
C ARG A 215 14.40 -5.80 3.42
N ALA A 216 15.12 -6.38 2.46
CA ALA A 216 16.52 -6.08 2.20
C ALA A 216 16.75 -4.68 1.61
N ARG A 217 15.75 -4.12 0.91
CA ARG A 217 15.81 -2.77 0.32
C ARG A 217 15.41 -1.68 1.30
N MET A 218 14.50 -1.97 2.22
CA MET A 218 14.00 -0.99 3.17
C MET A 218 15.09 -0.59 4.19
N PRO A 219 15.40 0.71 4.35
CA PRO A 219 16.39 1.15 5.34
C PRO A 219 15.84 1.15 6.78
N TRP A 220 14.52 1.17 6.94
CA TRP A 220 13.81 1.30 8.21
C TRP A 220 13.50 -0.07 8.87
N TYR A 221 12.60 -0.08 9.86
CA TYR A 221 12.29 -1.27 10.64
C TYR A 221 11.23 -2.14 9.95
N THR A 222 11.34 -3.46 10.08
CA THR A 222 10.38 -4.42 9.56
C THR A 222 10.01 -5.39 10.66
N ARG A 223 8.72 -5.71 10.82
CA ARG A 223 8.31 -6.81 11.70
C ARG A 223 8.90 -8.13 11.19
N HIS A 224 9.56 -8.90 12.07
CA HIS A 224 10.34 -10.07 11.69
C HIS A 224 9.53 -11.10 10.89
N ASP A 225 8.31 -11.38 11.37
CA ASP A 225 7.34 -12.27 10.73
C ASP A 225 6.14 -11.47 10.22
N PRO A 226 5.68 -11.71 8.98
CA PRO A 226 4.46 -11.10 8.46
C PRO A 226 3.24 -11.45 9.31
N LEU A 227 2.31 -10.50 9.41
CA LEU A 227 0.99 -10.69 10.01
C LEU A 227 0.21 -11.71 9.18
N ARG A 228 -0.12 -12.85 9.80
CA ARG A 228 -0.77 -13.98 9.13
C ARG A 228 -1.85 -14.62 10.01
N SER A 229 -2.98 -14.97 9.39
CA SER A 229 -3.86 -16.00 9.94
C SER A 229 -3.21 -17.38 9.67
N PRO A 230 -3.06 -18.27 10.67
CA PRO A 230 -4.06 -18.54 11.70
C PRO A 230 -3.69 -18.14 13.13
N SER A 231 -2.66 -17.31 13.38
CA SER A 231 -2.45 -16.82 14.76
C SER A 231 -3.69 -15.99 15.18
N PRO A 232 -4.35 -16.32 16.31
CA PRO A 232 -5.51 -15.57 16.77
C PRO A 232 -5.20 -14.09 17.01
N GLU A 233 -4.00 -13.82 17.57
CA GLU A 233 -3.52 -12.48 17.89
C GLU A 233 -3.25 -11.67 16.61
N ASP A 234 -2.47 -12.23 15.68
CA ASP A 234 -2.21 -11.58 14.39
C ASP A 234 -3.49 -11.42 13.58
N GLY A 235 -4.39 -12.40 13.63
CA GLY A 235 -5.72 -12.31 13.05
C GLY A 235 -6.50 -11.12 13.60
N ALA A 236 -6.45 -10.88 14.92
CA ALA A 236 -7.15 -9.77 15.57
C ALA A 236 -6.58 -8.42 15.13
N VAL A 237 -5.24 -8.31 15.04
CA VAL A 237 -4.56 -7.13 14.49
C VAL A 237 -4.97 -6.89 13.04
N ILE A 238 -4.98 -7.92 12.19
CA ILE A 238 -5.41 -7.79 10.79
C ILE A 238 -6.87 -7.32 10.71
N THR A 239 -7.77 -7.93 11.48
CA THR A 239 -9.19 -7.53 11.54
C THR A 239 -9.34 -6.07 11.97
N PHE A 240 -8.60 -5.65 12.99
CA PHE A 240 -8.58 -4.27 13.47
C PHE A 240 -8.11 -3.30 12.38
N ILE A 241 -6.97 -3.58 11.75
CA ILE A 241 -6.42 -2.75 10.68
C ILE A 241 -7.40 -2.64 9.49
N LYS A 242 -8.04 -3.74 9.09
CA LYS A 242 -9.01 -3.74 8.00
C LYS A 242 -10.28 -2.95 8.34
N LYS A 243 -10.81 -3.11 9.56
CA LYS A 243 -12.08 -2.47 9.97
C LYS A 243 -11.91 -1.02 10.39
N GLU A 244 -10.99 -0.75 11.31
CA GLU A 244 -10.84 0.56 11.96
C GLU A 244 -9.94 1.52 11.16
N TRP A 245 -8.97 1.00 10.40
CA TRP A 245 -8.09 1.81 9.54
C TRP A 245 -8.41 1.66 8.06
N HIS A 246 -9.51 0.96 7.73
CA HIS A 246 -10.04 0.80 6.38
C HIS A 246 -9.01 0.27 5.36
N TYR A 247 -8.10 -0.58 5.81
CA TYR A 247 -7.12 -1.22 4.94
C TYR A 247 -7.81 -2.24 4.01
N GLY A 248 -7.72 -2.00 2.70
CA GLY A 248 -8.26 -2.89 1.66
C GLY A 248 -7.21 -3.84 1.10
N ARG A 249 -6.16 -3.28 0.48
CA ARG A 249 -4.97 -3.96 -0.10
C ARG A 249 -3.85 -2.98 -0.41
N LYS A 250 -4.22 -1.79 -0.91
CA LYS A 250 -3.25 -0.74 -1.21
C LYS A 250 -2.49 -0.33 0.05
N PRO A 251 -1.18 -0.03 -0.06
CA PRO A 251 -0.40 0.43 1.07
C PRO A 251 -1.05 1.62 1.77
N ILE A 252 -0.98 1.66 3.10
CA ILE A 252 -1.33 2.82 3.92
C ILE A 252 -0.19 3.10 4.89
N LEU A 253 -0.05 4.37 5.30
CA LEU A 253 0.97 4.79 6.25
C LEU A 253 0.28 5.42 7.47
N VAL A 254 0.09 4.63 8.51
CA VAL A 254 -0.57 5.06 9.75
C VAL A 254 0.44 5.74 10.65
N VAL A 255 0.14 6.93 11.14
CA VAL A 255 1.01 7.70 12.02
C VAL A 255 0.54 7.56 13.46
N LEU A 256 1.38 6.98 14.29
CA LEU A 256 1.21 6.93 15.75
C LEU A 256 2.05 8.01 16.41
N GLY A 257 1.44 8.73 17.34
CA GLY A 257 2.14 9.71 18.17
C GLY A 257 2.91 9.05 19.33
N PRO A 258 3.73 9.83 20.07
CA PRO A 258 4.52 9.35 21.21
C PRO A 258 3.72 8.72 22.35
N ARG A 259 2.40 8.97 22.43
CA ARG A 259 1.50 8.40 23.44
C ARG A 259 0.60 7.29 22.87
N GLY A 260 0.95 6.75 21.69
CA GLY A 260 0.24 5.65 21.04
C GLY A 260 -1.06 6.05 20.36
N GLN A 261 -1.43 7.33 20.34
CA GLN A 261 -2.61 7.82 19.65
C GLN A 261 -2.42 7.83 18.14
N VAL A 262 -3.47 7.54 17.37
CA VAL A 262 -3.46 7.68 15.91
C VAL A 262 -3.53 9.17 15.56
N VAL A 263 -2.46 9.70 14.97
CA VAL A 263 -2.38 11.08 14.48
C VAL A 263 -2.96 11.19 13.07
N CYS A 264 -2.68 10.19 12.22
CA CYS A 264 -3.23 10.09 10.88
C CYS A 264 -3.40 8.63 10.49
N GLN A 265 -4.58 8.26 9.97
CA GLN A 265 -4.84 6.90 9.49
C GLN A 265 -4.17 6.61 8.14
N ASN A 266 -3.88 7.64 7.32
CA ASN A 266 -3.11 7.46 6.11
C ASN A 266 -2.36 8.75 5.70
N ALA A 267 -1.08 8.79 6.03
CA ALA A 267 -0.17 9.88 5.73
C ALA A 267 0.57 9.72 4.39
N LEU A 268 0.35 8.65 3.61
CA LEU A 268 1.04 8.48 2.31
C LEU A 268 0.85 9.70 1.41
N HIS A 269 -0.38 10.19 1.29
CA HIS A 269 -0.66 11.36 0.46
C HIS A 269 0.06 12.62 0.97
N MET A 270 0.14 12.83 2.28
CA MET A 270 0.93 13.93 2.85
C MET A 270 2.42 13.75 2.60
N MET A 271 2.93 12.51 2.70
CA MET A 271 4.32 12.19 2.43
C MET A 271 4.68 12.47 0.96
N TRP A 272 3.82 12.09 0.02
CA TRP A 272 4.02 12.38 -1.40
C TRP A 272 3.97 13.88 -1.69
N ILE A 273 3.05 14.64 -1.12
CA ILE A 273 2.92 16.07 -1.43
C ILE A 273 4.00 16.90 -0.71
N TRP A 274 4.23 16.66 0.58
CA TRP A 274 4.97 17.57 1.45
C TRP A 274 6.23 16.97 2.06
N LYS A 275 6.48 15.67 1.87
CA LYS A 275 7.63 14.95 2.43
C LYS A 275 7.71 15.18 3.96
N ASP A 276 8.89 15.55 4.45
CA ASP A 276 9.17 15.84 5.86
C ASP A 276 8.53 17.16 6.39
N GLU A 277 8.09 18.05 5.50
CA GLU A 277 7.42 19.30 5.91
C GLU A 277 6.02 19.06 6.49
N ALA A 278 5.42 17.90 6.15
CA ALA A 278 4.14 17.48 6.71
C ALA A 278 4.23 17.03 8.16
N PHE A 279 5.41 16.72 8.71
CA PHE A 279 5.54 16.32 10.11
C PHE A 279 4.89 17.36 11.05
N PRO A 280 4.07 16.96 12.05
CA PRO A 280 3.81 15.60 12.54
C PRO A 280 2.65 14.86 11.85
N PHE A 281 2.33 15.18 10.60
CA PHE A 281 1.30 14.57 9.75
C PHE A 281 -0.12 14.71 10.30
N THR A 282 -0.39 15.75 11.09
CA THR A 282 -1.74 16.10 11.57
C THR A 282 -2.55 16.79 10.47
N THR A 283 -3.88 16.66 10.52
CA THR A 283 -4.80 17.42 9.65
C THR A 283 -4.57 18.93 9.73
N SER A 284 -4.37 19.50 10.94
CA SER A 284 -4.09 20.93 11.10
C SER A 284 -2.82 21.37 10.36
N ARG A 285 -1.74 20.57 10.47
CA ARG A 285 -0.49 20.86 9.75
C ARG A 285 -0.69 20.81 8.24
N GLU A 286 -1.46 19.86 7.73
CA GLU A 286 -1.79 19.77 6.31
C GLU A 286 -2.59 20.99 5.83
N GLU A 287 -3.56 21.47 6.62
CA GLU A 287 -4.31 22.69 6.33
C GLU A 287 -3.41 23.92 6.24
N ASP A 288 -2.45 24.05 7.16
CA ASP A 288 -1.51 25.17 7.16
C ASP A 288 -0.58 25.14 5.94
N LEU A 289 -0.07 23.97 5.57
CA LEU A 289 0.72 23.79 4.34
C LEU A 289 -0.07 24.18 3.10
N TRP A 290 -1.36 23.85 3.04
CA TRP A 290 -2.21 24.27 1.93
C TRP A 290 -2.50 25.77 1.89
N LYS A 291 -2.50 26.46 3.03
CA LYS A 291 -2.66 27.94 3.08
C LYS A 291 -1.40 28.65 2.59
N GLU A 292 -0.23 28.07 2.86
CA GLU A 292 1.07 28.60 2.42
C GLU A 292 1.35 28.28 0.95
N ALA A 293 0.85 27.15 0.47
CA ALA A 293 1.11 26.68 -0.88
C ALA A 293 0.40 27.50 -1.96
N THR A 294 1.13 27.72 -3.06
CA THR A 294 0.59 28.38 -4.25
C THR A 294 0.74 27.45 -5.46
N TRP A 295 -0.22 27.50 -6.37
CA TRP A 295 -0.21 26.64 -7.56
C TRP A 295 0.83 27.12 -8.59
N LYS A 296 2.07 26.69 -8.37
CA LYS A 296 3.26 27.07 -9.15
C LYS A 296 4.08 25.85 -9.54
N LEU A 297 5.08 26.06 -10.41
CA LEU A 297 5.93 24.97 -10.88
C LEU A 297 6.71 24.32 -9.73
N ASP A 298 7.10 25.11 -8.72
CA ASP A 298 7.73 24.63 -7.49
C ASP A 298 6.90 23.56 -6.78
N LEU A 299 5.59 23.76 -6.64
CA LEU A 299 4.69 22.82 -5.98
C LEU A 299 4.54 21.52 -6.79
N LEU A 300 4.46 21.63 -8.12
CA LEU A 300 4.29 20.47 -9.01
C LEU A 300 5.54 19.58 -9.06
N VAL A 301 6.71 20.19 -9.19
CA VAL A 301 7.97 19.46 -9.37
C VAL A 301 8.61 19.13 -8.04
N ASP A 302 8.57 20.03 -7.05
CA ASP A 302 9.05 19.82 -5.67
C ASP A 302 10.36 18.99 -5.56
N GLY A 303 11.37 19.37 -6.34
CA GLY A 303 12.67 18.71 -6.33
C GLY A 303 12.72 17.29 -6.92
N ILE A 304 11.69 16.84 -7.64
CA ILE A 304 11.72 15.58 -8.42
C ILE A 304 12.92 15.57 -9.37
N ASP A 305 13.19 16.70 -10.01
CA ASP A 305 14.39 16.89 -10.84
C ASP A 305 15.15 18.15 -10.38
N PRO A 306 16.37 17.99 -9.82
CA PRO A 306 17.18 19.12 -9.38
C PRO A 306 17.42 20.17 -10.47
N ARG A 307 17.49 19.76 -11.74
CA ARG A 307 17.71 20.66 -12.88
C ARG A 307 16.55 21.65 -13.03
N ILE A 308 15.31 21.17 -12.85
CA ILE A 308 14.13 22.03 -12.95
C ILE A 308 14.15 23.05 -11.82
N SER A 309 14.52 22.64 -10.60
CA SER A 309 14.68 23.56 -9.47
C SER A 309 15.73 24.64 -9.72
N GLU A 310 16.87 24.29 -10.31
CA GLU A 310 17.91 25.25 -10.71
C GLU A 310 17.40 26.24 -11.76
N TRP A 311 16.65 25.78 -12.76
CA TRP A 311 16.07 26.64 -13.78
C TRP A 311 14.98 27.56 -13.25
N ILE A 312 14.20 27.08 -12.27
CA ILE A 312 13.22 27.92 -11.58
C ILE A 312 13.92 29.06 -10.85
N ALA A 313 14.98 28.76 -10.09
CA ALA A 313 15.79 29.76 -9.38
C ALA A 313 16.47 30.75 -10.35
N ALA A 314 16.87 30.30 -11.53
CA ALA A 314 17.45 31.13 -12.59
C ALA A 314 16.39 31.94 -13.37
N GLY A 315 15.10 31.79 -13.10
CA GLY A 315 14.02 32.53 -13.77
C GLY A 315 13.86 32.18 -15.25
N LYS A 316 14.29 30.98 -15.67
CA LYS A 316 14.17 30.50 -17.07
C LYS A 316 12.72 30.18 -17.42
N ILE A 317 12.42 30.15 -18.72
CA ILE A 317 11.15 29.65 -19.24
C ILE A 317 11.24 28.14 -19.39
N ILE A 318 10.39 27.42 -18.68
CA ILE A 318 10.40 25.96 -18.57
C ILE A 318 9.09 25.41 -19.13
N CYS A 319 9.20 24.49 -20.07
CA CYS A 319 8.08 23.75 -20.65
C CYS A 319 8.12 22.30 -20.16
N LEU A 320 7.12 21.88 -19.39
CA LEU A 320 6.89 20.46 -19.13
C LEU A 320 5.84 19.95 -20.10
N TYR A 321 6.09 18.82 -20.73
CA TYR A 321 5.16 18.24 -21.69
C TYR A 321 5.13 16.71 -21.58
N GLY A 322 4.05 16.10 -22.05
CA GLY A 322 3.86 14.67 -21.99
C GLY A 322 2.85 14.17 -23.02
N GLY A 323 2.71 12.85 -23.12
CA GLY A 323 1.89 12.18 -24.13
C GLY A 323 2.56 10.91 -24.67
N ASP A 324 1.76 10.07 -25.34
CA ASP A 324 2.22 8.80 -25.90
C ASP A 324 2.55 8.88 -27.40
N ASP A 325 2.01 9.88 -28.11
CA ASP A 325 2.21 10.08 -29.54
C ASP A 325 3.58 10.72 -29.84
N ILE A 326 4.51 9.92 -30.36
CA ILE A 326 5.86 10.38 -30.73
C ILE A 326 5.87 11.38 -31.88
N GLU A 327 4.96 11.25 -32.85
CA GLU A 327 4.86 12.19 -33.97
C GLU A 327 4.37 13.55 -33.47
N TRP A 328 3.46 13.57 -32.51
CA TRP A 328 3.07 14.80 -31.82
C TRP A 328 4.26 15.39 -31.05
N ILE A 329 5.00 14.59 -30.28
CA ILE A 329 6.18 15.05 -29.52
C ILE A 329 7.24 15.70 -30.43
N GLN A 330 7.59 15.05 -31.54
CA GLN A 330 8.57 15.59 -32.51
C GLN A 330 8.08 16.90 -33.14
N ARG A 331 6.80 16.96 -33.56
CA ARG A 331 6.20 18.18 -34.12
C ARG A 331 6.14 19.30 -33.09
N PHE A 332 5.73 19.01 -31.86
CA PHE A 332 5.59 19.97 -30.78
C PHE A 332 6.93 20.59 -30.40
N THR A 333 7.94 19.76 -30.13
CA THR A 333 9.30 20.22 -29.76
C THR A 333 9.93 21.06 -30.86
N THR A 334 9.81 20.64 -32.12
CA THR A 334 10.31 21.41 -33.28
C THR A 334 9.68 22.79 -33.38
N ILE A 335 8.34 22.88 -33.25
CA ILE A 335 7.64 24.16 -33.35
C ILE A 335 7.93 25.04 -32.13
N ALA A 336 7.96 24.47 -30.93
CA ALA A 336 8.26 25.20 -29.70
C ALA A 336 9.66 25.83 -29.74
N LYS A 337 10.68 25.08 -30.20
CA LYS A 337 12.05 25.61 -30.41
C LYS A 337 12.07 26.75 -31.43
N LYS A 338 11.40 26.60 -32.57
CA LYS A 338 11.31 27.68 -33.58
C LYS A 338 10.63 28.95 -33.06
N VAL A 339 9.53 28.79 -32.32
CA VAL A 339 8.84 29.92 -31.68
C VAL A 339 9.74 30.57 -30.62
N ALA A 340 10.49 29.79 -29.85
CA ALA A 340 11.44 30.31 -28.88
C ALA A 340 12.56 31.14 -29.53
N GLU A 341 13.12 30.64 -30.64
CA GLU A 341 14.13 31.35 -31.45
C GLU A 341 13.57 32.67 -32.01
N SER A 342 12.37 32.64 -32.60
CA SER A 342 11.72 33.83 -33.15
C SER A 342 11.35 34.86 -32.07
N ALA A 343 10.95 34.39 -30.89
CA ALA A 343 10.64 35.25 -29.75
C ALA A 343 11.90 35.75 -29.00
N GLY A 344 13.08 35.22 -29.33
CA GLY A 344 14.34 35.53 -28.63
C GLY A 344 14.35 35.07 -27.18
N ILE A 345 13.68 33.96 -26.84
CA ILE A 345 13.61 33.42 -25.48
C ILE A 345 14.46 32.16 -25.33
N SER A 346 15.03 31.97 -24.13
CA SER A 346 15.66 30.71 -23.73
C SER A 346 14.60 29.78 -23.16
N LEU A 347 14.27 28.73 -23.93
CA LEU A 347 13.26 27.73 -23.58
C LEU A 347 13.93 26.42 -23.17
N GLU A 348 13.68 26.00 -21.93
CA GLU A 348 14.08 24.69 -21.43
C GLU A 348 12.87 23.74 -21.51
N MET A 349 13.03 22.59 -22.14
CA MET A 349 11.92 21.63 -22.33
C MET A 349 12.22 20.31 -21.62
N VAL A 350 11.22 19.79 -20.89
CA VAL A 350 11.31 18.50 -20.20
C VAL A 350 10.11 17.62 -20.52
N TYR A 351 10.38 16.42 -21.00
CA TYR A 351 9.37 15.37 -21.13
C TYR A 351 9.10 14.70 -19.78
N VAL A 352 7.84 14.76 -19.35
CA VAL A 352 7.32 14.20 -18.09
C VAL A 352 6.53 12.90 -18.34
N GLY A 353 6.07 12.65 -19.57
CA GLY A 353 5.33 11.43 -19.90
C GLY A 353 3.90 11.40 -19.35
N LYS A 354 3.44 10.20 -18.98
CA LYS A 354 2.05 9.88 -18.59
C LYS A 354 2.04 8.96 -17.37
N SER A 355 0.95 8.94 -16.60
CA SER A 355 0.86 8.26 -15.29
C SER A 355 1.00 6.74 -15.33
N ASN A 356 0.84 6.12 -16.50
CA ASN A 356 1.10 4.70 -16.70
C ASN A 356 2.28 4.53 -17.66
N PRO A 357 3.52 4.65 -17.17
CA PRO A 357 4.72 4.53 -18.00
C PRO A 357 4.90 3.09 -18.48
N LYS A 358 4.25 2.76 -19.59
CA LYS A 358 4.44 1.48 -20.32
C LYS A 358 5.68 1.53 -21.22
N GLU A 359 5.92 0.46 -21.97
CA GLU A 359 6.96 0.37 -23.01
C GLU A 359 6.98 1.58 -23.96
N LEU A 360 5.81 2.19 -24.23
CA LEU A 360 5.69 3.38 -25.07
C LEU A 360 6.42 4.59 -24.50
N VAL A 361 6.32 4.84 -23.18
CA VAL A 361 7.04 5.96 -22.54
C VAL A 361 8.55 5.71 -22.61
N HIS A 362 8.99 4.46 -22.41
CA HIS A 362 10.40 4.09 -22.55
C HIS A 362 10.92 4.32 -23.98
N THR A 363 10.13 3.91 -24.97
CA THR A 363 10.44 4.11 -26.40
C THR A 363 10.50 5.59 -26.75
N ASN A 364 9.55 6.38 -26.27
CA ASN A 364 9.52 7.83 -26.49
C ASN A 364 10.73 8.53 -25.87
N ILE A 365 11.13 8.15 -24.64
CA ILE A 365 12.35 8.68 -24.01
C ILE A 365 13.58 8.36 -24.84
N LYS A 366 13.69 7.13 -25.37
CA LYS A 366 14.80 6.73 -26.24
C LYS A 366 14.87 7.62 -27.49
N THR A 367 13.74 7.82 -28.18
CA THR A 367 13.68 8.71 -29.35
C THR A 367 13.99 10.16 -29.00
N ILE A 368 13.51 10.68 -27.86
CA ILE A 368 13.82 12.04 -27.40
C ILE A 368 15.32 12.24 -27.19
N ILE A 369 16.02 11.22 -26.69
CA ILE A 369 17.47 11.25 -26.51
C ILE A 369 18.19 11.16 -27.86
N GLU A 370 17.82 10.22 -28.72
CA GLU A 370 18.44 10.00 -30.04
C GLU A 370 18.29 11.21 -30.97
N ASP A 371 17.11 11.84 -30.98
CA ASP A 371 16.78 12.98 -31.82
C ASP A 371 17.11 14.34 -31.16
N GLU A 372 17.69 14.35 -29.95
CA GLU A 372 18.02 15.54 -29.14
C GLU A 372 16.84 16.54 -29.02
N LEU A 373 15.62 16.02 -28.85
CA LEU A 373 14.40 16.82 -28.87
C LEU A 373 14.30 17.73 -27.63
N SER A 374 14.66 17.22 -26.45
CA SER A 374 14.54 17.93 -25.18
C SER A 374 15.22 17.16 -24.03
N HIS A 375 15.13 17.68 -22.81
CA HIS A 375 15.43 16.89 -21.61
C HIS A 375 14.24 15.98 -21.24
N HIS A 376 14.48 15.00 -20.38
CA HIS A 376 13.44 14.10 -19.84
C HIS A 376 13.63 13.94 -18.34
N LEU A 377 12.54 13.63 -17.62
CA LEU A 377 12.62 13.23 -16.22
C LEU A 377 13.43 11.94 -16.06
N LYS A 378 14.29 11.88 -15.04
CA LYS A 378 15.20 10.76 -14.82
C LYS A 378 14.44 9.55 -14.29
N GLY A 379 14.32 8.51 -15.12
CA GLY A 379 13.73 7.23 -14.75
C GLY A 379 12.19 7.23 -14.72
N LEU A 380 11.61 6.03 -14.84
CA LEU A 380 10.15 5.84 -14.83
C LEU A 380 9.55 6.16 -13.46
N THR A 381 10.31 5.96 -12.38
CA THR A 381 9.94 6.28 -11.00
C THR A 381 9.64 7.77 -10.81
N SER A 382 10.44 8.66 -11.38
CA SER A 382 10.19 10.11 -11.31
C SER A 382 8.92 10.53 -12.05
N ILE A 383 8.64 9.87 -13.18
CA ILE A 383 7.42 10.09 -13.98
C ILE A 383 6.19 9.62 -13.19
N TRP A 384 6.25 8.39 -12.66
CA TRP A 384 5.22 7.84 -11.78
C TRP A 384 4.95 8.77 -10.59
N TYR A 385 6.02 9.20 -9.92
CA TYR A 385 5.92 10.04 -8.73
C TYR A 385 5.29 11.40 -9.01
N PHE A 386 5.66 12.05 -10.12
CA PHE A 386 5.02 13.30 -10.56
C PHE A 386 3.49 13.18 -10.61
N TRP A 387 2.97 12.11 -11.23
CA TRP A 387 1.54 11.90 -11.36
C TRP A 387 0.87 11.48 -10.03
N VAL A 388 1.49 10.57 -9.27
CA VAL A 388 0.98 10.15 -7.96
C VAL A 388 0.93 11.30 -6.96
N ARG A 389 1.86 12.27 -7.03
CA ARG A 389 1.77 13.50 -6.24
C ARG A 389 0.53 14.31 -6.59
N ILE A 390 0.24 14.52 -7.87
CA ILE A 390 -0.95 15.28 -8.30
C ILE A 390 -2.24 14.55 -7.90
N GLU A 391 -2.30 13.22 -8.04
CA GLU A 391 -3.43 12.43 -7.53
C GLU A 391 -3.58 12.56 -6.00
N SER A 392 -2.47 12.55 -5.27
CA SER A 392 -2.45 12.73 -3.82
C SER A 392 -2.91 14.13 -3.42
N MET A 393 -2.56 15.17 -4.17
CA MET A 393 -3.05 16.53 -3.96
C MET A 393 -4.58 16.58 -4.07
N LEU A 394 -5.17 15.92 -5.08
CA LEU A 394 -6.63 15.82 -5.21
C LEU A 394 -7.25 15.13 -4.00
N TYR A 395 -6.69 13.99 -3.61
CA TYR A 395 -7.18 13.23 -2.45
C TYR A 395 -7.14 14.06 -1.16
N SER A 396 -6.03 14.75 -0.91
CA SER A 396 -5.86 15.63 0.23
C SER A 396 -6.93 16.73 0.27
N LYS A 397 -7.16 17.42 -0.85
CA LYS A 397 -8.20 18.46 -0.97
C LYS A 397 -9.61 17.93 -0.71
N ILE A 398 -9.95 16.77 -1.26
CA ILE A 398 -11.24 16.11 -1.03
C ILE A 398 -11.41 15.77 0.46
N ARG A 399 -10.38 15.20 1.08
CA ARG A 399 -10.40 14.83 2.50
C ARG A 399 -10.61 16.05 3.42
N LEU A 400 -10.05 17.20 3.05
CA LEU A 400 -10.26 18.48 3.74
C LEU A 400 -11.60 19.16 3.40
N GLY A 401 -12.49 18.51 2.64
CA GLY A 401 -13.82 19.03 2.30
C GLY A 401 -13.80 20.18 1.29
N GLN A 402 -12.72 20.35 0.53
CA GLN A 402 -12.63 21.38 -0.51
C GLN A 402 -13.45 20.99 -1.74
N THR A 403 -13.93 22.00 -2.47
CA THR A 403 -14.66 21.83 -3.73
C THR A 403 -14.08 22.72 -4.83
N VAL A 404 -14.40 22.42 -6.09
CA VAL A 404 -13.87 23.14 -7.27
C VAL A 404 -14.29 24.62 -7.31
N GLU A 405 -15.41 24.93 -6.67
CA GLU A 405 -15.93 26.29 -6.53
C GLU A 405 -15.18 27.07 -5.46
N LYS A 406 -14.79 26.40 -4.37
CA LYS A 406 -14.16 27.03 -3.20
C LYS A 406 -12.64 27.12 -3.33
N ASP A 407 -12.02 26.15 -3.98
CA ASP A 407 -10.56 26.02 -4.06
C ASP A 407 -10.07 26.10 -5.52
N PRO A 408 -9.43 27.21 -5.94
CA PRO A 408 -8.88 27.33 -7.28
C PRO A 408 -7.76 26.31 -7.54
N THR A 409 -7.02 25.90 -6.51
CA THR A 409 -5.97 24.88 -6.63
C THR A 409 -6.57 23.53 -7.02
N MET A 410 -7.71 23.16 -6.43
CA MET A 410 -8.43 21.94 -6.78
C MET A 410 -8.85 21.92 -8.25
N ARG A 411 -9.26 23.06 -8.80
CA ARG A 411 -9.57 23.21 -10.22
C ARG A 411 -8.35 22.93 -11.09
N GLU A 412 -7.20 23.47 -10.71
CA GLU A 412 -5.96 23.29 -11.47
C GLU A 412 -5.40 21.86 -11.37
N ILE A 413 -5.55 21.20 -10.22
CA ILE A 413 -5.25 19.76 -10.04
C ILE A 413 -6.10 18.91 -10.98
N LEU A 414 -7.43 19.13 -11.00
CA LEU A 414 -8.34 18.39 -11.89
C LEU A 414 -8.02 18.61 -13.37
N LYS A 415 -7.63 19.83 -13.76
CA LYS A 415 -7.18 20.11 -15.13
C LYS A 415 -5.92 19.31 -15.47
N MET A 416 -4.92 19.27 -14.59
CA MET A 416 -3.72 18.46 -14.81
C MET A 416 -4.05 16.97 -14.97
N LEU A 417 -4.91 16.42 -14.12
CA LEU A 417 -5.32 15.02 -14.21
C LEU A 417 -6.10 14.71 -15.49
N SER A 418 -6.80 15.69 -16.08
CA SER A 418 -7.45 15.52 -17.38
C SER A 418 -6.48 15.38 -18.55
N PHE A 419 -5.27 15.92 -18.42
CA PHE A 419 -4.23 15.81 -19.45
C PHE A 419 -3.58 14.44 -19.49
N ASN A 420 -3.57 13.76 -18.35
CA ASN A 420 -3.07 12.41 -18.27
C ASN A 420 -3.83 11.47 -19.24
N ASN A 421 -5.11 11.72 -19.49
CA ASN A 421 -5.93 10.87 -20.34
C ASN A 421 -5.97 11.27 -21.82
N SER A 422 -5.42 12.42 -22.21
CA SER A 422 -5.46 12.83 -23.62
C SER A 422 -4.51 11.98 -24.45
N HIS A 423 -5.02 11.40 -25.53
CA HIS A 423 -4.19 10.72 -26.54
C HIS A 423 -3.26 11.69 -27.28
N GLU A 424 -3.64 12.98 -27.36
CA GLU A 424 -2.99 14.03 -28.16
C GLU A 424 -1.90 14.81 -27.42
N GLY A 425 -1.40 14.28 -26.29
CA GLY A 425 -0.36 14.93 -25.48
C GLY A 425 -0.83 16.17 -24.71
N TRP A 426 0.09 16.79 -23.97
CA TRP A 426 -0.17 17.98 -23.16
C TRP A 426 1.10 18.79 -22.95
N ALA A 427 0.96 20.08 -22.66
CA ALA A 427 2.07 20.94 -22.29
C ALA A 427 1.67 21.99 -21.25
N LEU A 428 2.62 22.32 -20.39
CA LEU A 428 2.57 23.45 -19.47
C LEU A 428 3.85 24.25 -19.58
N LEU A 429 3.72 25.56 -19.40
CA LEU A 429 4.79 26.52 -19.51
C LEU A 429 4.75 27.45 -18.30
N SER A 430 5.90 27.71 -17.71
CA SER A 430 6.07 28.68 -16.62
C SER A 430 7.43 29.37 -16.77
N LYS A 431 7.60 30.52 -16.12
CA LYS A 431 8.85 31.26 -16.06
C LYS A 431 9.22 31.40 -14.59
N GLY A 432 10.28 30.73 -14.16
CA GLY A 432 10.62 30.65 -12.75
C GLY A 432 9.44 30.18 -11.89
N SER A 433 9.11 30.98 -10.87
CA SER A 433 8.00 30.76 -9.93
C SER A 433 6.77 31.63 -10.28
N GLU A 434 6.58 31.97 -11.57
CA GLU A 434 5.39 32.66 -12.08
C GLU A 434 4.21 31.68 -12.30
N GLU A 435 3.03 32.20 -12.67
CA GLU A 435 1.84 31.39 -12.92
C GLU A 435 2.04 30.42 -14.10
N ILE A 436 1.45 29.22 -13.99
CA ILE A 436 1.55 28.18 -15.01
C ILE A 436 0.49 28.39 -16.10
N THR A 437 0.93 28.48 -17.35
CA THR A 437 0.06 28.39 -18.54
C THR A 437 0.05 26.96 -19.05
N LYS A 438 -1.13 26.37 -19.30
CA LYS A 438 -1.24 24.95 -19.69
C LYS A 438 -2.40 24.70 -20.64
N ALA A 439 -2.25 23.69 -21.50
CA ALA A 439 -3.31 23.24 -22.39
C ALA A 439 -3.08 21.79 -22.88
N LYS A 440 -4.14 21.19 -23.43
CA LYS A 440 -4.06 19.93 -24.18
C LYS A 440 -3.21 20.10 -25.44
N GLY A 441 -2.59 19.02 -25.89
CA GLY A 441 -1.53 19.07 -26.89
C GLY A 441 -1.94 19.68 -28.22
N ASP A 442 -3.11 19.35 -28.75
CA ASP A 442 -3.60 19.93 -30.01
C ASP A 442 -3.88 21.44 -29.92
N LEU A 443 -4.47 21.88 -28.81
CA LEU A 443 -4.73 23.29 -28.56
C LEU A 443 -3.41 24.06 -28.42
N PHE A 444 -2.47 23.51 -27.64
CA PHE A 444 -1.16 24.13 -27.42
C PHE A 444 -0.35 24.19 -28.72
N LEU A 445 -0.33 23.11 -29.50
CA LEU A 445 0.34 23.05 -30.80
C LEU A 445 -0.25 24.05 -31.79
N THR A 446 -1.57 24.19 -31.83
CA THR A 446 -2.27 25.17 -32.66
C THR A 446 -1.91 26.60 -32.26
N CYS A 447 -1.86 26.89 -30.95
CA CYS A 447 -1.44 28.18 -30.44
C CYS A 447 -0.02 28.56 -30.90
N LEU A 448 0.92 27.60 -30.85
CA LEU A 448 2.30 27.82 -31.29
C LEU A 448 2.42 27.99 -32.81
N ARG A 449 1.62 27.26 -33.60
CA ARG A 449 1.56 27.45 -35.07
C ARG A 449 1.05 28.84 -35.45
N GLN A 450 0.17 29.40 -34.62
CA GLN A 450 -0.41 30.73 -34.82
C GLN A 450 0.46 31.85 -34.23
N TYR A 451 1.73 31.60 -33.89
CA TYR A 451 2.63 32.60 -33.30
C TYR A 451 2.63 33.95 -34.02
N ASN A 452 2.64 33.95 -35.36
CA ASN A 452 2.59 35.17 -36.18
C ASN A 452 1.37 36.07 -35.89
N GLN A 453 0.28 35.53 -35.34
CA GLN A 453 -0.93 36.28 -35.01
C GLN A 453 -0.83 37.03 -33.68
N TRP A 454 -0.01 36.52 -32.75
CA TRP A 454 0.10 37.08 -31.40
C TRP A 454 1.51 37.54 -31.02
N GLU A 455 2.50 37.37 -31.90
CA GLU A 455 3.88 37.88 -31.76
C GLU A 455 3.91 39.37 -31.39
N VAL A 456 3.02 40.18 -31.98
CA VAL A 456 2.93 41.63 -31.72
C VAL A 456 2.69 41.91 -30.23
N HIS A 457 1.94 41.04 -29.54
CA HIS A 457 1.63 41.18 -28.13
C HIS A 457 2.79 40.71 -27.23
N VAL A 458 3.72 39.91 -27.73
CA VAL A 458 4.90 39.43 -26.97
C VAL A 458 5.76 40.61 -26.54
N ARG A 459 5.99 41.58 -27.42
CA ARG A 459 6.78 42.79 -27.12
C ARG A 459 6.10 43.69 -26.09
N GLN A 460 4.78 43.64 -25.99
CA GLN A 460 3.99 44.53 -25.12
C GLN A 460 3.73 43.94 -23.74
N LYS A 461 3.36 42.65 -23.68
CA LYS A 461 2.87 41.97 -22.47
C LYS A 461 3.84 40.91 -21.94
N GLY A 462 4.89 40.58 -22.70
CA GLY A 462 5.75 39.44 -22.44
C GLY A 462 5.20 38.13 -23.03
N PHE A 463 6.10 37.16 -23.22
CA PHE A 463 5.79 35.91 -23.93
C PHE A 463 4.69 35.09 -23.26
N LEU A 464 4.79 34.84 -21.95
CA LEU A 464 3.81 34.01 -21.22
C LEU A 464 2.40 34.60 -21.23
N GLN A 465 2.27 35.90 -20.97
CA GLN A 465 0.96 36.54 -20.94
C GLN A 465 0.33 36.57 -22.34
N ALA A 466 1.11 36.86 -23.38
CA ALA A 466 0.60 36.82 -24.76
C ALA A 466 0.15 35.42 -25.18
N LEU A 467 0.91 34.38 -24.79
CA LEU A 467 0.54 32.99 -25.00
C LEU A 467 -0.77 32.63 -24.27
N LYS A 468 -0.89 33.02 -23.00
CA LYS A 468 -2.09 32.78 -22.17
C LYS A 468 -3.32 33.45 -22.78
N ASP A 469 -3.20 34.70 -23.20
CA ASP A 469 -4.28 35.45 -23.84
C ASP A 469 -4.74 34.77 -25.14
N HIS A 470 -3.81 34.32 -25.98
CA HIS A 470 -4.14 33.64 -27.24
C HIS A 470 -4.77 32.27 -27.01
N LEU A 471 -4.25 31.48 -26.06
CA LEU A 471 -4.84 30.19 -25.68
C LEU A 471 -6.31 30.33 -25.26
N LEU A 472 -6.64 31.38 -24.50
CA LEU A 472 -8.03 31.67 -24.11
C LEU A 472 -8.94 32.03 -25.29
N GLN A 473 -8.39 32.63 -26.35
CA GLN A 473 -9.17 33.00 -27.56
C GLN A 473 -9.49 31.77 -28.42
N ILE A 474 -8.56 30.82 -28.51
CA ILE A 474 -8.75 29.60 -29.32
C ILE A 474 -9.43 28.47 -28.54
N HIS A 475 -9.64 28.64 -27.23
CA HIS A 475 -10.26 27.62 -26.38
C HIS A 475 -11.72 27.39 -26.77
N PRO A 476 -12.12 26.18 -27.18
CA PRO A 476 -13.48 25.96 -27.64
C PRO A 476 -14.50 26.04 -26.49
N PRO A 477 -15.69 26.61 -26.73
CA PRO A 477 -16.67 26.92 -25.68
C PRO A 477 -17.33 25.69 -25.03
N HIS A 478 -17.17 24.50 -25.62
CA HIS A 478 -17.87 23.27 -25.19
C HIS A 478 -16.92 22.08 -25.06
N HIS A 479 -15.98 22.16 -24.12
CA HIS A 479 -15.21 20.98 -23.71
C HIS A 479 -15.57 20.53 -22.30
N CYS A 480 -15.77 19.22 -22.15
CA CYS A 480 -15.87 18.55 -20.87
C CYS A 480 -14.56 17.78 -20.63
N ASN A 481 -14.08 17.80 -19.39
CA ASN A 481 -12.92 17.01 -19.00
C ASN A 481 -13.34 15.58 -18.63
N GLN A 482 -12.53 14.62 -19.04
CA GLN A 482 -12.55 13.26 -18.54
C GLN A 482 -11.16 12.98 -17.96
N PHE A 483 -11.12 12.34 -16.80
CA PHE A 483 -9.90 11.84 -16.21
C PHE A 483 -10.18 10.49 -15.55
N GLU A 484 -9.13 9.69 -15.40
CA GLU A 484 -9.15 8.41 -14.72
C GLU A 484 -8.17 8.52 -13.57
N LEU A 485 -8.59 8.08 -12.39
CA LEU A 485 -7.74 8.07 -11.21
C LEU A 485 -7.21 6.64 -11.01
N LEU A 486 -5.90 6.51 -10.87
CA LEU A 486 -5.26 5.22 -10.58
C LEU A 486 -5.46 4.81 -9.12
N VAL A 487 -5.75 5.75 -8.22
CA VAL A 487 -5.89 5.52 -6.78
C VAL A 487 -7.29 5.82 -6.21
N ALA A 488 -7.78 4.86 -5.41
CA ALA A 488 -8.89 4.88 -4.46
C ALA A 488 -10.34 4.90 -4.97
N ALA A 489 -10.85 3.71 -5.34
CA ALA A 489 -12.27 3.44 -5.58
C ALA A 489 -13.23 3.81 -4.43
N GLY A 490 -12.73 4.00 -3.19
CA GLY A 490 -13.57 4.19 -1.98
C GLY A 490 -13.68 5.62 -1.41
N MET A 491 -12.80 6.56 -1.77
CA MET A 491 -12.72 7.89 -1.10
C MET A 491 -13.02 9.07 -2.01
N ILE A 492 -13.22 8.81 -3.31
CA ILE A 492 -13.64 9.84 -4.27
C ILE A 492 -15.17 10.00 -4.16
N PRO A 493 -15.70 11.23 -4.00
CA PRO A 493 -17.14 11.48 -3.95
C PRO A 493 -17.86 10.89 -5.16
N GLU A 494 -19.11 10.47 -4.98
CA GLU A 494 -19.93 9.94 -6.09
C GLU A 494 -20.16 10.97 -7.21
N THR A 495 -20.08 12.26 -6.87
CA THR A 495 -20.21 13.35 -7.84
C THR A 495 -19.07 14.35 -7.67
N LEU A 496 -18.39 14.66 -8.77
CA LEU A 496 -17.44 15.77 -8.89
C LEU A 496 -17.97 16.79 -9.89
N VAL A 497 -17.47 18.02 -9.83
CA VAL A 497 -17.83 19.08 -10.78
C VAL A 497 -16.68 19.27 -11.77
N CYS A 498 -17.01 19.32 -13.05
CA CYS A 498 -16.04 19.52 -14.12
C CYS A 498 -15.40 20.92 -14.01
N SER A 499 -14.06 20.97 -14.02
CA SER A 499 -13.27 22.21 -13.90
C SER A 499 -13.41 23.16 -15.09
N GLU A 500 -13.91 22.69 -16.24
CA GLU A 500 -14.09 23.50 -17.46
C GLU A 500 -15.55 23.96 -17.60
N CYS A 501 -16.51 23.03 -17.53
CA CYS A 501 -17.91 23.33 -17.85
C CYS A 501 -18.83 23.46 -16.62
N GLY A 502 -18.34 23.20 -15.40
CA GLY A 502 -19.12 23.30 -14.16
C GLY A 502 -20.25 22.28 -14.01
N ARG A 503 -20.37 21.32 -14.94
CA ARG A 503 -21.38 20.24 -14.86
C ARG A 503 -20.90 19.11 -13.95
N LYS A 504 -21.86 18.40 -13.35
CA LYS A 504 -21.57 17.19 -12.58
C LYS A 504 -20.97 16.12 -13.49
N MET A 505 -19.90 15.49 -13.03
CA MET A 505 -19.23 14.37 -13.67
C MET A 505 -19.81 13.06 -13.14
N GLU A 506 -19.96 12.09 -14.03
CA GLU A 506 -20.37 10.73 -13.71
C GLU A 506 -19.15 9.86 -13.38
N LYS A 507 -19.28 9.01 -12.37
CA LYS A 507 -18.25 8.05 -11.96
C LYS A 507 -18.43 6.75 -12.73
N PHE A 508 -17.43 6.37 -13.51
CA PHE A 508 -17.36 5.07 -14.18
C PHE A 508 -16.11 4.30 -13.74
N PHE A 509 -16.22 2.97 -13.68
CA PHE A 509 -15.08 2.09 -13.40
C PHE A 509 -14.54 1.54 -14.72
N VAL A 510 -13.24 1.73 -14.96
CA VAL A 510 -12.54 1.16 -16.11
C VAL A 510 -11.67 0.02 -15.62
N TYR A 511 -11.95 -1.19 -16.09
CA TYR A 511 -11.08 -2.35 -15.88
C TYR A 511 -10.05 -2.40 -17.01
N ARG A 512 -8.76 -2.40 -16.67
CA ARG A 512 -7.66 -2.59 -17.63
C ARG A 512 -6.84 -3.81 -17.25
N CYS A 513 -6.48 -4.61 -18.24
CA CYS A 513 -5.55 -5.72 -18.06
C CYS A 513 -4.14 -5.20 -17.80
N CYS A 514 -3.40 -5.83 -16.89
CA CYS A 514 -2.05 -5.43 -16.50
C CYS A 514 -0.99 -5.70 -17.57
N ASP A 515 -1.28 -6.59 -18.53
CA ASP A 515 -0.35 -6.96 -19.60
C ASP A 515 -0.90 -6.52 -20.97
N VAL A 516 -0.53 -5.29 -21.39
CA VAL A 516 -0.35 -4.88 -22.80
C VAL A 516 0.72 -3.83 -22.86
#